data_AF-A0A7X6UDR5-F1
#
_entry.id   AF-A0A7X6UDR5-F1
#
_cell.length_a   1.000
_cell.length_b   1.000
_cell.length_c   1.000
_cell.angle_alpha   90.00
_cell.angle_beta   90.00
_cell.angle_gamma   90.00
#
_symmetry.space_group_name_H-M   'P 1'
#
loop_
_entity.id
_entity.type
_entity.pdbx_description
1 polymer ?
#
loop_
_entity_poly.entity_id
_entity_poly.type
_entity_poly.pdbx_seq_one_letter_code
_entity_poly.pdbx_strand_id
1 'polypeptide(L)'
;LVVREDALTLFGFLSTEGLEVFGLLLGVSGVGPKSALGVLSELTPAEIALAVAQEDDKPFRRAPGIGPKTAKLITVQLIGKLDPAMFSQVHEDSVASSPDDRDVLAAVVQGLAGLGYPQQIAEDAVNDARRAGADSDEAGLLRAALVLLQPTKRGKAAQGGAESRR
;
A
#
# COMPACT_ATOMS: atom_id res chain seq x y z
N LEU A 1 -7.32 13.36 -9.77
CA LEU A 1 -7.90 14.67 -10.12
C LEU A 1 -9.05 14.40 -11.10
N VAL A 2 -10.28 14.78 -10.77
CA VAL A 2 -11.45 14.54 -11.64
C VAL A 2 -11.85 15.86 -12.26
N VAL A 3 -11.71 15.98 -13.59
CA VAL A 3 -12.05 17.20 -14.33
C VAL A 3 -13.48 17.07 -14.84
N ARG A 4 -14.38 17.95 -14.39
CA ARG A 4 -15.64 18.24 -15.08
C ARG A 4 -15.58 19.67 -15.61
N GLU A 5 -16.32 19.93 -16.69
CA GLU A 5 -16.27 21.17 -17.48
C GLU A 5 -16.51 22.46 -16.67
N ASP A 6 -17.10 22.38 -15.46
CA ASP A 6 -17.45 23.56 -14.64
C ASP A 6 -16.82 23.61 -13.23
N ALA A 7 -16.02 22.61 -12.81
CA ALA A 7 -15.40 22.62 -11.48
C ALA A 7 -14.19 21.66 -11.36
N LEU A 8 -13.14 22.13 -10.67
CA LEU A 8 -12.03 21.31 -10.20
C LEU A 8 -12.30 20.82 -8.78
N THR A 9 -12.50 19.51 -8.62
CA THR A 9 -12.71 18.89 -7.30
C THR A 9 -11.55 17.97 -6.96
N LEU A 10 -10.94 18.21 -5.79
CA LEU A 10 -9.90 17.34 -5.23
C LEU A 10 -10.53 16.38 -4.23
N PHE A 11 -10.22 15.09 -4.38
CA PHE A 11 -10.62 14.03 -3.46
C PHE A 11 -9.36 13.51 -2.78
N GLY A 12 -9.34 13.54 -1.45
CA GLY A 12 -8.24 13.03 -0.63
C GLY A 12 -8.57 11.66 -0.05
N PHE A 13 -7.55 10.83 0.10
CA PHE A 13 -7.64 9.49 0.68
C PHE A 13 -6.52 9.33 1.72
N LEU A 14 -6.81 8.58 2.79
CA LEU A 14 -5.81 8.29 3.83
C LEU A 14 -4.78 7.25 3.36
N SER A 15 -5.20 6.32 2.50
CA SER A 15 -4.35 5.27 1.94
C SER A 15 -4.35 5.28 0.41
N THR A 16 -3.26 4.78 -0.17
CA THR A 16 -3.14 4.56 -1.62
C THR A 16 -4.19 3.57 -2.12
N GLU A 17 -4.48 2.55 -1.33
CA GLU A 17 -5.55 1.56 -1.60
C GLU A 17 -6.91 2.22 -1.78
N GLY A 18 -7.25 3.18 -0.89
CA GLY A 18 -8.49 3.94 -1.01
C GLY A 18 -8.57 4.74 -2.30
N LEU A 19 -7.44 5.32 -2.75
CA LEU A 19 -7.33 6.03 -4.02
C LEU A 19 -7.49 5.10 -5.23
N GLU A 20 -6.89 3.92 -5.18
CA GLU A 20 -7.00 2.91 -6.24
C GLU A 20 -8.44 2.38 -6.36
N VAL A 21 -9.05 1.99 -5.25
CA VAL A 21 -10.44 1.52 -5.22
C VAL A 21 -11.40 2.62 -5.68
N PHE A 22 -11.16 3.88 -5.28
CA PHE A 22 -11.95 5.01 -5.78
C PHE A 22 -11.85 5.16 -7.30
N GLY A 23 -10.65 5.05 -7.86
CA GLY A 23 -10.43 5.09 -9.31
C GLY A 23 -11.16 3.96 -10.04
N LEU A 24 -11.12 2.75 -9.49
CA LEU A 24 -11.83 1.60 -10.03
C LEU A 24 -13.35 1.78 -9.98
N LEU A 25 -13.90 2.30 -8.87
CA LEU A 25 -15.32 2.60 -8.72
C LEU A 25 -15.79 3.64 -9.74
N LEU A 26 -15.01 4.70 -9.98
CA LEU A 26 -15.32 5.72 -10.99
C LEU A 26 -15.38 5.17 -12.43
N GLY A 27 -14.68 4.06 -12.70
CA GLY A 27 -14.74 3.38 -13.99
C GLY A 27 -16.04 2.64 -14.25
N VAL A 28 -16.89 2.43 -13.23
CA VAL A 28 -18.15 1.71 -13.35
C VAL A 28 -19.25 2.63 -13.86
N SER A 29 -19.94 2.21 -14.93
CA SER A 29 -21.06 2.94 -15.51
C SER A 29 -22.17 3.20 -14.48
N GLY A 30 -22.44 4.48 -14.23
CA GLY A 30 -23.47 4.90 -13.27
C GLY A 30 -22.95 5.15 -11.84
N VAL A 31 -21.64 4.99 -11.61
CA VAL A 31 -20.99 5.41 -10.35
C VAL A 31 -20.33 6.77 -10.57
N GLY A 32 -20.85 7.78 -9.86
CA GLY A 32 -20.24 9.11 -9.81
C GLY A 32 -19.29 9.28 -8.63
N PRO A 33 -18.49 10.37 -8.59
CA PRO A 33 -17.55 10.63 -7.50
C PRO A 33 -18.20 10.68 -6.11
N LYS A 34 -19.42 11.23 -6.02
CA LYS A 34 -20.16 11.31 -4.76
C LYS A 34 -20.60 9.94 -4.25
N SER A 35 -21.03 9.05 -5.15
CA SER A 35 -21.42 7.68 -4.79
C SER A 35 -20.21 6.81 -4.50
N ALA A 36 -19.10 6.95 -5.24
CA ALA A 36 -17.85 6.25 -4.96
C ALA A 36 -17.28 6.63 -3.58
N LEU A 37 -17.32 7.92 -3.21
CA LEU A 37 -16.99 8.36 -1.85
C LEU A 37 -17.94 7.78 -0.80
N GLY A 38 -19.24 7.74 -1.09
CA GLY A 38 -20.23 7.14 -0.21
C GLY A 38 -19.99 5.66 0.04
N VAL A 39 -19.51 4.92 -0.98
CA VAL A 39 -19.11 3.51 -0.83
C VAL A 39 -17.89 3.40 0.09
N LEU A 40 -16.85 4.20 -0.14
CA LEU A 40 -15.64 4.21 0.69
C LEU A 40 -15.85 4.78 2.11
N SER A 41 -16.98 5.41 2.37
CA SER A 41 -17.38 5.88 3.70
C SER A 41 -18.14 4.81 4.49
N GLU A 42 -18.76 3.83 3.81
CA GLU A 42 -19.52 2.74 4.42
C GLU A 42 -18.73 1.43 4.48
N LEU A 43 -17.76 1.25 3.57
CA LEU A 43 -17.00 0.03 3.39
C LEU A 43 -15.52 0.36 3.21
N THR A 44 -14.67 -0.42 3.86
CA THR A 44 -13.22 -0.38 3.67
C THR A 44 -12.82 -0.97 2.31
N PRO A 45 -11.64 -0.61 1.75
CA PRO A 45 -11.10 -1.23 0.54
C PRO A 45 -11.10 -2.78 0.60
N ALA A 46 -10.75 -3.34 1.76
CA ALA A 46 -10.74 -4.77 2.01
C ALA A 46 -12.14 -5.40 1.94
N GLU A 47 -13.14 -4.78 2.58
CA GLU A 47 -14.53 -5.23 2.52
C GLU A 47 -15.10 -5.15 1.11
N ILE A 48 -14.73 -4.11 0.35
CA ILE A 48 -15.13 -3.97 -1.06
C ILE A 48 -14.54 -5.12 -1.89
N ALA A 49 -13.24 -5.40 -1.75
CA ALA A 49 -12.58 -6.49 -2.45
C ALA A 49 -13.19 -7.85 -2.09
N LEU A 50 -13.49 -8.09 -0.81
CA LEU A 50 -14.13 -9.30 -0.33
C LEU A 50 -15.57 -9.44 -0.84
N ALA A 51 -16.36 -8.37 -0.81
CA ALA A 51 -17.73 -8.38 -1.35
C ALA A 51 -17.74 -8.66 -2.85
N VAL A 52 -16.79 -8.09 -3.61
CA VAL A 52 -16.63 -8.37 -5.03
C VAL A 52 -16.21 -9.82 -5.27
N ALA A 53 -15.27 -10.35 -4.48
CA ALA A 53 -14.81 -11.74 -4.58
C ALA A 53 -15.89 -12.77 -4.23
N GLN A 54 -16.80 -12.43 -3.31
CA GLN A 54 -17.94 -13.26 -2.93
C GLN A 54 -19.18 -13.04 -3.81
N GLU A 55 -19.08 -12.17 -4.81
CA GLU A 55 -20.20 -11.75 -5.66
C GLU A 55 -21.40 -11.19 -4.86
N ASP A 56 -21.17 -10.61 -3.68
CA ASP A 56 -22.22 -10.03 -2.84
C ASP A 56 -22.43 -8.54 -3.16
N ASP A 57 -23.61 -8.21 -3.69
CA ASP A 57 -23.97 -6.84 -4.04
C ASP A 57 -24.68 -6.08 -2.91
N LYS A 58 -25.04 -6.74 -1.80
CA LYS A 58 -25.77 -6.12 -0.68
C LYS A 58 -24.99 -4.98 0.00
N PRO A 59 -23.69 -5.10 0.29
CA PRO A 59 -22.95 -4.05 0.98
C PRO A 59 -22.97 -2.72 0.20
N PHE A 60 -22.83 -2.79 -1.13
CA PHE A 60 -22.82 -1.61 -2.00
C PHE A 60 -24.14 -0.83 -1.98
N ARG A 61 -25.27 -1.50 -1.74
CA ARG A 61 -26.59 -0.84 -1.69
C ARG A 61 -26.77 0.07 -0.48
N ARG A 62 -25.93 -0.04 0.55
CA ARG A 62 -25.94 0.86 1.71
C ARG A 62 -25.46 2.26 1.36
N ALA A 63 -24.63 2.38 0.33
CA ALA A 63 -24.03 3.64 -0.05
C ALA A 63 -25.02 4.56 -0.78
N PRO A 64 -24.98 5.88 -0.51
CA PRO A 64 -25.90 6.85 -1.09
C PRO A 64 -25.74 6.95 -2.62
N GLY A 65 -26.85 6.76 -3.33
CA GLY A 65 -26.90 6.82 -4.80
C GLY A 65 -26.55 5.51 -5.52
N ILE A 66 -26.34 4.41 -4.79
CA ILE A 66 -26.11 3.08 -5.37
C ILE A 66 -27.42 2.29 -5.34
N GLY A 67 -28.03 2.11 -6.52
CA GLY A 67 -29.21 1.27 -6.68
C GLY A 67 -28.87 -0.22 -6.87
N PRO A 68 -29.86 -1.12 -6.84
CA PRO A 68 -29.65 -2.57 -7.00
C PRO A 68 -29.07 -2.96 -8.37
N LYS A 69 -29.33 -2.16 -9.42
CA LYS A 69 -28.71 -2.35 -10.73
C LYS A 69 -27.23 -1.97 -10.71
N THR A 70 -26.92 -0.81 -10.13
CA THR A 70 -25.55 -0.31 -10.03
C THR A 70 -24.70 -1.19 -9.12
N ALA A 71 -25.25 -1.65 -7.99
CA ALA A 71 -24.57 -2.57 -7.08
C ALA A 71 -24.11 -3.85 -7.81
N LYS A 72 -25.00 -4.48 -8.58
CA LYS A 72 -24.63 -5.64 -9.41
C LYS A 72 -23.57 -5.32 -10.46
N LEU A 73 -23.65 -4.16 -11.10
CA LEU A 73 -22.64 -3.73 -12.07
C LEU A 73 -21.27 -3.53 -11.41
N ILE A 74 -21.23 -2.96 -10.22
CA ILE A 74 -20.00 -2.80 -9.43
C ILE A 74 -19.39 -4.16 -9.15
N THR A 75 -20.18 -5.09 -8.59
CA THR A 75 -19.72 -6.45 -8.32
C THR A 75 -19.14 -7.08 -9.59
N VAL A 76 -19.89 -7.12 -10.68
CA VAL A 76 -19.45 -7.80 -11.92
C VAL A 76 -18.25 -7.13 -12.59
N GLN A 77 -18.20 -5.80 -12.66
CA GLN A 77 -17.14 -5.09 -13.37
C GLN A 77 -15.82 -5.01 -12.61
N LEU A 78 -15.86 -5.21 -11.29
CA LEU A 78 -14.70 -5.19 -10.42
C LEU A 78 -14.15 -6.58 -10.10
N ILE A 79 -14.88 -7.66 -10.43
CA ILE A 79 -14.37 -9.04 -10.35
C ILE A 79 -13.03 -9.12 -11.08
N GLY A 80 -12.01 -9.64 -10.39
CA GLY A 80 -10.65 -9.82 -10.92
C GLY A 80 -9.83 -8.53 -11.08
N LYS A 81 -10.39 -7.36 -10.78
CA LYS A 81 -9.64 -6.08 -10.73
C LYS A 81 -9.18 -5.70 -9.33
N LEU A 82 -9.84 -6.26 -8.32
CA LEU A 82 -9.48 -6.12 -6.91
C LEU A 82 -8.91 -7.46 -6.46
N ASP A 83 -7.62 -7.48 -6.11
CA ASP A 83 -7.01 -8.65 -5.49
C ASP A 83 -7.16 -8.52 -3.97
N PRO A 84 -7.99 -9.35 -3.30
CA PRO A 84 -8.15 -9.29 -1.84
C PRO A 84 -6.83 -9.53 -1.10
N ALA A 85 -5.83 -10.18 -1.71
CA ALA A 85 -4.50 -10.31 -1.10
C ALA A 85 -3.76 -8.98 -0.97
N MET A 86 -4.06 -8.00 -1.84
CA MET A 86 -3.48 -6.65 -1.76
C MET A 86 -4.08 -5.82 -0.62
N PHE A 87 -5.34 -6.07 -0.27
CA PHE A 87 -6.05 -5.33 0.79
C PHE A 87 -6.05 -6.07 2.14
N SER A 88 -5.36 -7.22 2.22
CA SER A 88 -5.26 -8.04 3.43
C SER A 88 -4.24 -7.50 4.44
N GLN A 89 -3.62 -6.34 4.19
CA GLN A 89 -3.04 -5.54 5.26
C GLN A 89 -4.21 -5.00 6.07
N VAL A 90 -4.51 -5.71 7.15
CA VAL A 90 -5.61 -5.45 8.06
C VAL A 90 -5.40 -4.06 8.66
N HIS A 91 -5.89 -3.02 8.00
CA HIS A 91 -6.16 -1.75 8.68
C HIS A 91 -7.43 -1.98 9.51
N GLU A 92 -7.26 -2.64 10.66
CA GLU A 92 -8.12 -2.35 11.78
C GLU A 92 -7.98 -0.85 12.05
N ASP A 93 -9.11 -0.15 12.12
CA ASP A 93 -9.23 1.17 12.71
C ASP A 93 -8.60 1.15 14.12
N SER A 94 -7.29 1.39 14.19
CA SER A 94 -6.58 1.53 15.46
C SER A 94 -6.38 3.02 15.70
N VAL A 95 -7.41 3.60 16.31
CA VAL A 95 -7.24 4.66 17.30
C VAL A 95 -5.99 4.38 18.14
N ALA A 96 -4.94 5.16 17.91
CA ALA A 96 -3.77 5.28 18.79
C ALA A 96 -3.22 3.95 19.32
N SER A 97 -2.74 3.09 18.43
CA SER A 97 -1.80 2.02 18.79
C SER A 97 -0.50 2.28 18.04
N SER A 98 0.63 2.09 18.72
CA SER A 98 1.97 2.17 18.15
C SER A 98 2.03 1.52 16.76
N PRO A 99 2.79 2.07 15.79
CA PRO A 99 2.90 1.47 14.47
C PRO A 99 3.24 -0.02 14.62
N ASP A 100 2.52 -0.88 13.91
CA ASP A 100 2.80 -2.31 13.93
C ASP A 100 4.26 -2.51 13.52
N ASP A 101 4.96 -3.46 14.15
CA ASP A 101 6.38 -3.71 13.87
C ASP A 101 6.62 -3.92 12.37
N ARG A 102 5.62 -4.44 11.64
CA ARG A 102 5.65 -4.61 10.18
C ARG A 102 5.64 -3.30 9.40
N ASP A 103 4.86 -2.32 9.83
CA ASP A 103 4.77 -1.02 9.17
C ASP A 103 6.08 -0.24 9.37
N VAL A 104 6.66 -0.34 10.57
CA VAL A 104 7.98 0.20 10.87
C VAL A 104 9.05 -0.42 9.98
N LEU A 105 9.05 -1.75 9.83
CA LEU A 105 10.02 -2.45 8.96
C LEU A 105 9.88 -2.02 7.50
N ALA A 106 8.65 -1.94 6.99
CA ALA A 106 8.38 -1.51 5.62
C ALA A 106 8.86 -0.06 5.38
N ALA A 107 8.58 0.85 6.32
CA ALA A 107 9.01 2.24 6.26
C ALA A 107 10.55 2.36 6.22
N VAL A 108 11.26 1.60 7.06
CA VAL A 108 12.72 1.60 7.11
C VAL A 108 13.33 1.04 5.81
N VAL A 109 12.78 -0.05 5.27
CA VAL A 109 13.25 -0.62 4.00
C VAL A 109 13.04 0.38 2.84
N GLN A 110 11.89 1.04 2.78
CA GLN A 110 11.63 2.09 1.80
C GLN A 110 12.54 3.30 1.96
N GLY A 111 12.83 3.71 3.20
CA GLY A 111 13.81 4.76 3.50
C GLY A 111 15.21 4.41 2.98
N LEU A 112 15.68 3.18 3.21
CA LEU A 112 16.96 2.69 2.70
C LEU A 112 16.97 2.60 1.15
N ALA A 113 15.88 2.16 0.54
CA ALA A 113 15.74 2.16 -0.91
C ALA A 113 15.80 3.59 -1.50
N GLY A 114 15.16 4.57 -0.84
CA GLY A 114 15.23 5.99 -1.20
C GLY A 114 16.63 6.59 -1.07
N LEU A 115 17.48 6.02 -0.21
CA LEU A 115 18.91 6.37 -0.10
C LEU A 115 19.78 5.70 -1.19
N GLY A 116 19.19 4.84 -2.03
CA GLY A 116 19.85 4.19 -3.16
C GLY A 116 20.39 2.78 -2.85
N TYR A 117 20.04 2.18 -1.72
CA TYR A 117 20.40 0.79 -1.44
C TYR A 117 19.47 -0.17 -2.21
N PRO A 118 19.99 -1.28 -2.77
CA PRO A 118 19.15 -2.31 -3.37
C PRO A 118 18.16 -2.88 -2.36
N GLN A 119 16.92 -3.14 -2.78
CA GLN A 119 15.85 -3.58 -1.89
C GLN A 119 16.20 -4.83 -1.09
N GLN A 120 16.82 -5.84 -1.72
CA GLN A 120 17.27 -7.05 -1.01
C GLN A 120 18.29 -6.75 0.09
N ILE A 121 19.22 -5.83 -0.15
CA ILE A 121 20.24 -5.43 0.83
C ILE A 121 19.61 -4.65 2.00
N ALA A 122 18.61 -3.81 1.70
CA ALA A 122 17.86 -3.08 2.73
C ALA A 122 17.06 -4.03 3.63
N GLU A 123 16.37 -5.00 3.05
CA GLU A 123 15.61 -6.02 3.78
C GLU A 123 16.52 -6.88 4.68
N ASP A 124 17.67 -7.32 4.17
CA ASP A 124 18.64 -8.10 4.95
C ASP A 124 19.20 -7.30 6.13
N ALA A 125 19.61 -6.05 5.92
CA ALA A 125 20.17 -5.20 6.97
C ALA A 125 19.16 -4.85 8.07
N VAL A 126 17.90 -4.66 7.69
CA VAL A 126 16.79 -4.41 8.63
C VAL A 126 16.51 -5.65 9.48
N ASN A 127 16.54 -6.85 8.88
CA ASN A 127 16.39 -8.11 9.60
C ASN A 127 17.55 -8.38 10.57
N ASP A 128 18.79 -8.07 10.16
CA ASP A 128 19.97 -8.22 11.00
C ASP A 128 20.00 -7.19 12.14
N ALA A 129 19.58 -5.95 11.90
CA ALA A 129 19.40 -4.94 12.95
C ALA A 129 18.40 -5.40 14.03
N ARG A 130 17.29 -6.02 13.60
CA ARG A 130 16.29 -6.59 14.52
C ARG A 130 16.84 -7.76 15.32
N ARG A 131 17.60 -8.66 14.70
CA ARG A 131 18.28 -9.78 15.40
C ARG A 131 19.32 -9.30 16.39
N ALA A 132 19.96 -8.17 16.11
CA ALA A 132 20.90 -7.51 17.02
C ALA A 132 20.23 -6.79 18.20
N GLY A 133 18.89 -6.78 18.26
CA GLY A 133 18.12 -6.18 19.36
C GLY A 133 18.00 -4.66 19.26
N ALA A 134 18.01 -4.10 18.04
CA ALA A 134 17.72 -2.69 17.84
C ALA A 134 16.32 -2.31 18.37
N ASP A 135 16.18 -1.07 18.84
CA ASP A 135 14.89 -0.52 19.27
C ASP A 135 13.84 -0.67 18.15
N SER A 136 12.63 -1.09 18.51
CA SER A 136 11.48 -1.21 17.58
C SER A 136 10.99 0.14 17.02
N ASP A 137 11.59 1.26 17.45
CA ASP A 137 11.31 2.58 16.89
C ASP A 137 11.96 2.75 15.51
N GLU A 138 11.25 3.37 14.58
CA GLU A 138 11.65 3.54 13.18
C GLU A 138 13.04 4.18 13.06
N ALA A 139 13.28 5.25 13.82
CA ALA A 139 14.55 5.96 13.83
C ALA A 139 15.69 5.12 14.45
N GLY A 140 15.39 4.27 15.43
CA GLY A 140 16.34 3.33 16.02
C GLY A 140 16.78 2.27 15.01
N LEU A 141 15.79 1.65 14.38
CA LEU A 141 15.98 0.56 13.44
C LEU A 141 16.67 1.02 12.14
N LEU A 142 16.33 2.21 11.63
CA LEU A 142 17.00 2.83 10.49
C LEU A 142 18.47 3.13 10.78
N ARG A 143 18.80 3.66 11.96
CA ARG A 143 20.20 3.93 12.35
C ARG A 143 20.99 2.62 12.48
N ALA A 144 20.41 1.59 13.09
CA ALA A 144 21.05 0.30 13.24
C ALA A 144 21.30 -0.38 11.87
N ALA A 145 20.32 -0.36 10.97
CA ALA A 145 20.46 -0.89 9.62
C ALA A 145 21.52 -0.11 8.81
N LEU A 146 21.54 1.22 8.92
CA LEU A 146 22.58 2.04 8.29
C LEU A 146 23.98 1.76 8.86
N VAL A 147 24.12 1.47 10.15
CA VAL A 147 25.41 1.07 10.75
C VAL A 147 25.89 -0.26 10.18
N LEU A 148 24.99 -1.22 9.93
CA LEU A 148 25.32 -2.50 9.29
C LEU A 148 25.67 -2.33 7.81
N LEU A 149 25.03 -1.38 7.12
CA LEU A 149 25.25 -1.07 5.70
C LEU A 149 26.43 -0.11 5.46
N GLN A 150 26.90 0.60 6.49
CA GLN A 150 28.03 1.50 6.37
C GLN A 150 29.26 0.69 5.93
N PRO A 151 29.84 1.01 4.76
CA PRO A 151 31.14 0.47 4.43
C PRO A 151 32.10 1.11 5.44
N THR A 152 32.56 0.32 6.42
CA THR A 152 33.66 0.69 7.30
C THR A 152 34.81 1.15 6.42
N LYS A 153 34.97 2.47 6.23
CA LYS A 153 36.13 3.16 5.66
C LYS A 153 37.03 2.23 4.81
N ARG A 154 36.53 1.68 3.71
CA ARG A 154 37.32 0.84 2.80
C ARG A 154 36.78 0.87 1.39
N GLY A 155 36.81 2.07 0.82
CA GLY A 155 37.32 2.17 -0.54
C GLY A 155 38.71 1.53 -0.60
N LYS A 156 38.76 0.25 -0.98
CA LYS A 156 39.83 -0.45 -1.73
C LYS A 156 39.63 -1.97 -1.58
N ALA A 157 38.64 -2.50 -2.29
CA ALA A 157 38.60 -3.91 -2.73
C ALA A 157 37.56 -4.08 -3.86
N ALA A 158 37.51 -3.14 -4.81
CA ALA A 158 36.93 -3.39 -6.12
C ALA A 158 38.07 -3.27 -7.13
N GLN A 159 38.66 -4.41 -7.52
CA GLN A 159 39.12 -4.74 -8.88
C GLN A 159 40.05 -5.95 -8.84
N GLY A 160 39.61 -7.01 -9.53
CA GLY A 160 40.38 -8.23 -9.76
C GLY A 160 39.52 -9.37 -10.31
N GLY A 161 38.51 -9.06 -11.12
CA GLY A 161 37.85 -10.06 -11.95
C GLY A 161 38.70 -10.35 -13.18
N ALA A 162 39.01 -11.64 -13.38
CA ALA A 162 39.25 -12.33 -14.64
C ALA A 162 40.19 -11.69 -15.69
N GLU A 163 41.40 -12.23 -15.83
CA GLU A 163 41.98 -12.67 -17.13
C GLU A 163 43.37 -13.28 -16.93
N SER A 164 43.50 -14.61 -17.09
CA SER A 164 44.69 -15.22 -17.70
C SER A 164 44.35 -16.65 -18.11
N ARG A 165 43.94 -16.79 -19.39
CA ARG A 165 44.10 -18.03 -20.15
C ARG A 165 45.59 -18.34 -20.25
N ARG A 166 45.98 -19.55 -19.87
CA ARG A 166 46.98 -20.35 -20.59
C ARG A 166 46.54 -21.80 -20.59
#